data_AF-A0A349VT72-F1
#
_entry.id   AF-A0A349VT72-F1
#
_cell.length_a   1.000
_cell.length_b   1.000
_cell.length_c   1.000
_cell.angle_alpha   90.00
_cell.angle_beta   90.00
_cell.angle_gamma   90.00
#
_symmetry.space_group_name_H-M   'P 1'
#
loop_
_entity.id
_entity.type
_entity.pdbx_description
1 polymer ?
#
loop_
_entity_poly.entity_id
_entity_poly.type
_entity_poly.pdbx_seq_one_letter_code
_entity_poly.pdbx_strand_id
1 'polypeptide(L)'
;QFNEKCHMQDFMHFDPQIQLLDNKQLTIQFPKFDKQKDIRQPKNCDLPIFNLFIVMLNFELQQYIHIHSPQIPINLHTGPKMVELEQLSFDVNYKDATTVLVGMNIEYYGFHRHKHLLLNNKSFHPAAIVGAFIN
;
A
#
# COMPACT_ATOMS: atom_id res chain seq x y z
N GLN A 1 11.53 -2.21 -11.86
CA GLN A 1 10.29 -1.57 -11.38
C GLN A 1 9.12 -2.29 -12.04
N PHE A 2 8.17 -2.84 -11.28
CA PHE A 2 7.11 -3.72 -11.80
C PHE A 2 5.91 -2.93 -12.38
N ASN A 3 6.17 -1.81 -13.06
CA ASN A 3 5.18 -1.06 -13.87
C ASN A 3 5.92 0.08 -14.59
N GLU A 4 6.38 -0.14 -15.83
CA GLU A 4 7.19 0.85 -16.58
C GLU A 4 6.45 2.16 -16.90
N LYS A 5 5.13 2.21 -16.70
CA LYS A 5 4.26 3.36 -17.03
C LYS A 5 3.50 3.93 -15.83
N CYS A 6 3.68 3.37 -14.64
CA CYS A 6 2.88 3.73 -13.46
C CYS A 6 3.76 3.66 -12.21
N HIS A 7 4.63 4.66 -12.06
CA HIS A 7 5.50 4.74 -10.90
C HIS A 7 4.69 5.25 -9.71
N MET A 8 4.83 4.60 -8.55
CA MET A 8 4.08 5.02 -7.35
C MET A 8 4.30 6.51 -7.01
N GLN A 9 5.49 7.03 -7.30
CA GLN A 9 5.87 8.43 -7.12
C GLN A 9 5.09 9.41 -8.02
N ASP A 10 4.51 8.96 -9.13
CA ASP A 10 3.62 9.79 -9.97
C ASP A 10 2.25 10.02 -9.30
N PHE A 11 1.97 9.31 -8.21
CA PHE A 11 0.69 9.31 -7.50
C PHE A 11 0.79 9.64 -6.02
N MET A 12 1.94 9.39 -5.40
CA MET A 12 2.24 9.80 -4.02
C MET A 12 3.56 10.53 -3.95
N HIS A 13 3.55 11.72 -3.35
CA HIS A 13 4.75 12.55 -3.17
C HIS A 13 5.39 12.33 -1.80
N PHE A 14 5.25 11.11 -1.27
CA PHE A 14 5.90 10.62 -0.08
C PHE A 14 6.20 9.13 -0.25
N ASP A 15 7.21 8.64 0.47
CA ASP A 15 7.59 7.24 0.45
C ASP A 15 7.33 6.61 1.83
N PRO A 16 6.58 5.50 1.92
CA PRO A 16 6.47 4.75 3.16
C PRO A 16 7.83 4.10 3.49
N GLN A 17 8.22 4.15 4.76
CA GLN A 17 9.39 3.44 5.26
C GLN A 17 8.99 2.03 5.64
N ILE A 18 9.69 1.04 5.08
CA ILE A 18 9.40 -0.38 5.32
C ILE A 18 10.66 -1.03 5.84
N GLN A 19 10.55 -1.70 6.99
CA GLN A 19 11.68 -2.33 7.67
C GLN A 19 11.29 -3.69 8.21
N LEU A 20 12.16 -4.67 8.04
CA LEU A 20 12.09 -5.94 8.75
C LEU A 20 13.06 -5.87 9.93
N LEU A 21 12.52 -5.92 11.15
CA LEU A 21 13.30 -5.89 12.39
C LEU A 21 13.87 -7.29 12.70
N ASP A 22 14.94 -7.35 13.49
CA ASP A 22 15.62 -8.60 13.86
C ASP A 22 14.71 -9.63 14.54
N ASN A 23 13.68 -9.17 15.23
CA ASN A 23 12.66 -10.00 15.88
C ASN A 23 11.58 -10.52 14.91
N LYS A 24 11.81 -10.41 13.59
CA LYS A 24 10.88 -10.81 12.52
C LYS A 24 9.55 -10.05 12.54
N GLN A 25 9.60 -8.80 12.99
CA GLN A 25 8.48 -7.87 12.89
C GLN A 25 8.68 -6.97 11.67
N LEU A 26 7.71 -6.99 10.75
CA LEU A 26 7.66 -6.06 9.62
C LEU A 26 6.94 -4.79 10.08
N THR A 27 7.61 -3.65 9.95
CA THR A 27 7.02 -2.33 10.17
C THR A 27 6.83 -1.59 8.85
N ILE A 28 5.69 -0.95 8.69
CA ILE A 28 5.36 -0.09 7.55
C ILE A 28 4.92 1.25 8.13
N GLN A 29 5.70 2.30 7.87
CA GLN A 29 5.45 3.63 8.39
C GLN A 29 5.15 4.60 7.25
N PHE A 30 3.94 5.16 7.27
CA PHE A 30 3.58 6.27 6.42
C PHE A 30 4.00 7.57 7.11
N PRO A 31 4.78 8.44 6.45
CA PRO A 31 5.09 9.75 7.01
C PRO A 31 3.83 10.59 7.11
N LYS A 32 3.90 11.71 7.84
CA LYS A 32 2.84 12.72 7.79
C LYS A 32 2.71 13.28 6.37
N PHE A 33 1.48 13.36 5.84
CA PHE A 33 1.23 13.87 4.48
C PHE A 33 -0.07 14.69 4.40
N ASP A 34 -0.16 15.61 3.43
CA ASP A 34 -1.37 16.37 3.07
C ASP A 34 -2.16 15.57 2.03
N LYS A 35 -3.35 15.08 2.40
CA LYS A 35 -4.15 14.19 1.53
C LYS A 35 -4.59 14.82 0.20
N GLN A 36 -4.53 16.15 0.07
CA GLN A 36 -4.89 16.87 -1.16
C GLN A 36 -3.68 17.26 -2.02
N LYS A 37 -2.50 17.43 -1.42
CA LYS A 37 -1.29 17.85 -2.14
C LYS A 37 -0.37 16.69 -2.49
N ASP A 38 -0.31 15.70 -1.61
CA ASP A 38 0.70 14.64 -1.70
C ASP A 38 0.15 13.35 -2.28
N ILE A 39 -1.16 13.30 -2.58
CA ILE A 39 -1.81 12.20 -3.30
C ILE A 39 -2.43 12.77 -4.58
N ARG A 40 -2.04 12.22 -5.73
CA ARG A 40 -2.69 12.52 -7.00
C ARG A 40 -4.06 11.87 -7.04
N GLN A 41 -5.09 12.69 -7.29
CA GLN A 41 -6.48 12.25 -7.30
C GLN A 41 -7.07 12.35 -8.72
N PRO A 42 -7.78 11.33 -9.21
CA PRO A 42 -8.57 11.47 -10.43
C PRO A 42 -9.79 12.36 -10.17
N LYS A 43 -10.38 12.91 -11.23
CA LYS A 43 -11.60 13.71 -11.12
C LYS A 43 -12.72 12.90 -10.46
N ASN A 44 -13.49 13.54 -9.59
CA ASN A 44 -14.62 12.95 -8.85
C ASN A 44 -14.23 11.81 -7.88
N CYS A 45 -12.97 11.73 -7.47
CA CYS A 45 -12.56 10.84 -6.40
C CYS A 45 -12.95 11.41 -5.04
N ASP A 46 -13.54 10.57 -4.19
CA ASP A 46 -13.89 10.89 -2.82
C ASP A 46 -13.14 10.03 -1.79
N LEU A 47 -12.70 8.84 -2.20
CA LEU A 47 -12.07 7.86 -1.33
C LEU A 47 -10.94 7.09 -2.04
N PRO A 48 -9.68 7.51 -1.85
CA PRO A 48 -8.53 6.66 -2.05
C PRO A 48 -8.42 5.61 -0.94
N ILE A 49 -8.03 4.39 -1.29
CA ILE A 49 -7.70 3.30 -0.36
C ILE A 49 -6.31 2.79 -0.73
N PHE A 50 -5.37 2.84 0.22
CA PHE A 50 -4.09 2.16 0.05
C PHE A 50 -4.26 0.71 0.46
N ASN A 51 -4.04 -0.23 -0.45
CA ASN A 51 -3.99 -1.64 -0.10
C ASN A 51 -2.54 -2.09 -0.06
N LEU A 52 -2.15 -2.67 1.05
CA LEU A 52 -0.87 -3.37 1.15
C LEU A 52 -1.11 -4.86 0.95
N PHE A 53 -0.13 -5.53 0.36
CA PHE A 53 -0.10 -6.97 0.17
C PHE A 53 1.23 -7.48 0.72
N ILE A 54 1.21 -8.01 1.93
CA ILE A 54 2.40 -8.57 2.57
C ILE A 54 2.33 -10.08 2.37
N VAL A 55 3.33 -10.64 1.71
CA VAL A 55 3.36 -12.06 1.30
C VAL A 55 4.60 -12.71 1.89
N MET A 56 4.41 -13.78 2.65
CA MET A 56 5.49 -14.67 3.08
C MET A 56 5.60 -15.85 2.12
N LEU A 57 6.81 -16.06 1.62
CA LEU A 57 7.14 -17.07 0.61
C LEU A 57 8.31 -17.93 1.06
N ASN A 58 8.35 -19.15 0.54
CA ASN A 58 9.55 -19.96 0.44
C ASN A 58 9.80 -20.27 -1.03
N PHE A 59 10.82 -19.65 -1.62
CA PHE A 59 11.13 -19.86 -3.03
C PHE A 59 11.70 -21.26 -3.32
N GLU A 60 12.45 -21.85 -2.39
CA GLU A 60 13.03 -23.19 -2.57
C GLU A 60 11.95 -24.27 -2.62
N LEU A 61 10.98 -24.16 -1.70
CA LEU A 61 9.82 -25.06 -1.66
C LEU A 61 8.72 -24.65 -2.65
N GLN A 62 8.88 -23.52 -3.35
CA GLN A 62 7.85 -22.90 -4.19
C GLN A 62 6.50 -22.72 -3.48
N GLN A 63 6.57 -22.40 -2.19
CA GLN A 63 5.41 -22.34 -1.31
C GLN A 63 5.03 -20.91 -0.98
N TYR A 64 3.73 -20.66 -1.10
CA TYR A 64 3.06 -19.52 -0.53
C TYR A 64 2.63 -19.88 0.91
N ILE A 65 3.03 -19.08 1.89
CA ILE A 65 2.85 -19.42 3.31
C ILE A 65 1.71 -18.62 3.94
N HIS A 66 1.74 -17.29 3.82
CA HIS A 66 0.74 -16.43 4.46
C HIS A 66 0.67 -15.02 3.84
N ILE A 67 -0.50 -14.35 3.95
CA ILE A 67 -0.77 -13.00 3.43
C ILE A 67 -1.42 -12.15 4.52
N HIS A 68 -0.93 -10.92 4.65
CA HIS A 68 -1.69 -9.82 5.23
C HIS A 68 -2.10 -8.84 4.14
N SER A 69 -3.36 -8.39 4.16
CA SER A 69 -3.91 -7.43 3.19
C SER A 69 -4.60 -6.25 3.88
N PRO A 70 -3.88 -5.42 4.66
CA PRO A 70 -4.48 -4.28 5.33
C PRO A 70 -4.87 -3.20 4.29
N GLN A 71 -5.97 -2.51 4.59
CA GLN A 71 -6.49 -1.41 3.79
C GLN A 71 -6.51 -0.13 4.62
N ILE A 72 -5.98 0.95 4.06
CA ILE A 72 -5.91 2.27 4.70
C ILE A 72 -6.79 3.24 3.90
N PRO A 73 -8.05 3.47 4.29
CA PRO A 73 -8.93 4.40 3.62
C PRO A 73 -8.56 5.85 3.96
N ILE A 74 -8.36 6.68 2.94
CA ILE A 74 -8.08 8.10 3.07
C ILE A 74 -9.34 8.89 2.73
N ASN A 75 -10.08 9.36 3.74
CA ASN A 75 -11.27 10.17 3.47
C ASN A 75 -10.86 11.59 3.04
N LEU A 76 -11.18 11.98 1.80
CA LEU A 76 -10.78 13.28 1.26
C LEU A 76 -11.63 14.46 1.74
N HIS A 77 -12.88 14.22 2.14
CA HIS A 77 -13.85 15.27 2.44
C HIS A 77 -14.00 15.57 3.92
N THR A 78 -13.78 14.58 4.79
CA THR A 78 -13.94 14.72 6.23
C THR A 78 -12.62 14.56 6.97
N GLY A 79 -12.56 15.09 8.20
CA GLY A 79 -11.38 14.98 9.05
C GLY A 79 -10.24 15.92 8.64
N PRO A 80 -9.09 15.83 9.33
CA PRO A 80 -7.96 16.72 9.09
C PRO A 80 -7.43 16.62 7.67
N LYS A 81 -6.87 17.74 7.18
CA LYS A 81 -6.18 17.78 5.89
C LYS A 81 -4.87 17.01 5.91
N MET A 82 -4.15 17.11 7.02
CA MET A 82 -2.95 16.35 7.30
C MET A 82 -3.32 14.98 7.85
N VAL A 83 -2.83 13.93 7.23
CA VAL A 83 -2.81 12.59 7.81
C VAL A 83 -1.57 12.52 8.67
N GLU A 84 -1.74 12.18 9.95
CA GLU A 84 -0.61 12.02 10.87
C GLU A 84 0.16 10.74 10.55
N LEU A 85 1.38 10.64 11.09
CA LEU A 85 2.21 9.46 10.95
C LEU A 85 1.45 8.22 11.41
N GLU A 86 1.39 7.22 10.53
CA GLU A 86 0.74 5.94 10.80
C GLU A 86 1.77 4.82 10.66
N GLN A 87 1.89 3.99 11.69
CA GLN A 87 2.75 2.82 11.70
C GLN A 87 1.91 1.56 11.82
N LEU A 88 2.08 0.66 10.87
CA LEU A 88 1.55 -0.69 10.91
C LEU A 88 2.66 -1.66 11.28
N SER A 89 2.31 -2.74 11.96
CA SER A 89 3.27 -3.76 12.41
C SER A 89 2.69 -5.15 12.26
N PHE A 90 3.45 -6.05 11.66
CA PHE A 90 3.03 -7.41 11.35
C PHE A 90 4.09 -8.40 11.86
N ASP A 91 3.66 -9.42 12.57
CA ASP A 91 4.51 -10.57 12.86
C ASP A 91 4.65 -11.39 11.58
N VAL A 92 5.88 -11.54 11.09
CA VAL A 92 6.19 -12.34 9.90
C VAL A 92 7.09 -13.53 10.24
N ASN A 93 7.12 -13.93 11.51
CA ASN A 93 7.85 -15.11 11.98
C ASN A 93 7.09 -16.42 11.68
N TYR A 94 6.91 -16.71 10.39
CA TYR A 94 6.27 -17.95 9.95
C TYR A 94 7.32 -19.02 9.68
N LYS A 95 7.03 -20.23 10.16
CA LYS A 95 7.87 -21.40 9.91
C LYS A 95 8.06 -21.58 8.40
N ASP A 96 9.30 -21.87 8.01
CA ASP A 96 9.72 -22.12 6.64
C ASP A 96 9.61 -20.90 5.70
N ALA A 97 9.20 -19.72 6.17
CA ALA A 97 9.22 -18.50 5.36
C ALA A 97 10.62 -17.93 5.24
N THR A 98 11.14 -17.85 4.01
CA THR A 98 12.49 -17.33 3.71
C THR A 98 12.46 -15.96 3.05
N THR A 99 11.29 -15.49 2.60
CA THR A 99 11.16 -14.18 1.99
C THR A 99 9.84 -13.52 2.38
N VAL A 100 9.91 -12.21 2.64
CA VAL A 100 8.75 -11.34 2.82
C VAL A 100 8.73 -10.32 1.68
N LEU A 101 7.64 -10.27 0.93
CA LEU A 101 7.39 -9.25 -0.09
C LEU A 101 6.28 -8.31 0.38
N VAL A 102 6.45 -7.01 0.14
CA VAL A 102 5.44 -6.00 0.43
C VAL A 102 5.07 -5.32 -0.89
N GLY A 103 3.87 -5.61 -1.37
CA GLY A 103 3.21 -4.88 -2.45
C GLY A 103 2.34 -3.77 -1.90
N MET A 104 2.14 -2.73 -2.71
CA MET A 104 1.17 -1.67 -2.42
C MET A 104 0.49 -1.26 -3.72
N ASN A 105 -0.82 -1.02 -3.65
CA ASN A 105 -1.56 -0.32 -4.69
C ASN A 105 -2.47 0.76 -4.09
N ILE A 106 -2.95 1.65 -4.96
CA ILE A 106 -3.94 2.66 -4.59
C ILE A 106 -5.20 2.42 -5.42
N GLU A 107 -6.29 2.14 -4.72
CA GLU A 107 -7.62 2.14 -5.32
C GLU A 107 -8.27 3.50 -5.11
N TYR A 108 -8.88 4.04 -6.17
CA TYR A 108 -9.60 5.31 -6.12
C TYR A 108 -11.06 5.04 -6.35
N TYR A 109 -11.89 5.47 -5.41
CA TYR A 109 -13.33 5.39 -5.54
C TYR A 109 -13.91 6.80 -5.75
N GLY A 110 -15.01 6.83 -6.52
CA GLY A 110 -15.87 7.99 -6.70
C GLY A 110 -17.31 7.64 -6.36
N PHE A 111 -18.01 8.54 -5.69
CA PHE A 111 -19.44 8.37 -5.40
C PHE A 111 -20.32 8.81 -6.58
N HIS A 112 -21.03 7.86 -7.18
CA HIS A 112 -21.98 8.13 -8.25
C HIS A 112 -23.28 7.35 -8.05
N ARG A 113 -24.43 8.04 -8.14
CA ARG A 113 -25.78 7.43 -8.01
C ARG A 113 -25.90 6.47 -6.82
N HIS A 114 -25.43 6.91 -5.65
CA HIS A 114 -25.44 6.15 -4.40
C HIS A 114 -24.57 4.89 -4.37
N LYS A 115 -23.56 4.79 -5.23
CA LYS A 115 -22.58 3.69 -5.25
C LYS A 115 -21.16 4.24 -5.35
N HIS A 116 -20.24 3.61 -4.63
CA HIS A 116 -18.81 3.82 -4.87
C HIS A 116 -18.39 2.99 -6.08
N LEU A 117 -17.77 3.65 -7.06
CA LEU A 117 -17.26 3.03 -8.27
C LEU A 117 -15.74 3.15 -8.28
N LEU A 118 -15.06 2.04 -8.60
CA LEU A 118 -13.61 2.03 -8.82
C LEU A 118 -13.28 2.88 -10.06
N LEU A 119 -12.42 3.87 -9.88
CA LEU A 119 -11.98 4.82 -10.91
C LEU A 119 -10.66 4.41 -11.58
N ASN A 120 -9.93 3.45 -11.00
CA ASN A 120 -8.70 2.92 -11.59
C ASN A 120 -8.96 2.36 -12.99
N ASN A 121 -7.97 2.52 -13.86
CA ASN A 121 -7.97 1.95 -15.21
C ASN A 121 -6.55 1.61 -15.65
N LYS A 122 -6.38 1.04 -16.85
CA LYS A 122 -5.06 0.60 -17.37
C LYS A 122 -3.99 1.70 -17.39
N SER A 123 -4.38 2.98 -17.44
CA SER A 123 -3.45 4.12 -17.43
C SER A 123 -3.38 4.83 -16.07
N PHE A 124 -4.15 4.37 -15.08
CA PHE A 124 -4.29 4.98 -13.75
C PHE A 124 -4.48 3.87 -12.70
N HIS A 125 -3.42 3.11 -12.45
CA HIS A 125 -3.41 1.99 -11.51
C HIS A 125 -2.07 1.90 -10.77
N PRO A 126 -1.87 2.76 -9.76
CA PRO A 126 -0.61 2.82 -9.02
C PRO A 126 -0.43 1.52 -8.27
N ALA A 127 0.61 0.77 -8.62
CA ALA A 127 0.93 -0.50 -7.99
C ALA A 127 2.45 -0.72 -8.06
N ALA A 128 3.05 -1.11 -6.94
CA ALA A 128 4.48 -1.38 -6.85
C ALA A 128 4.80 -2.41 -5.76
N ILE A 129 5.90 -3.13 -5.92
CA ILE A 129 6.59 -3.77 -4.80
C ILE A 129 7.39 -2.67 -4.10
N VAL A 130 7.13 -2.48 -2.82
CA VAL A 130 7.72 -1.43 -1.98
C VAL A 130 8.67 -1.97 -0.92
N GLY A 131 8.66 -3.28 -0.68
CA GLY A 131 9.64 -3.94 0.18
C GLY A 131 9.87 -5.40 -0.21
N ALA A 132 11.09 -5.88 -0.03
CA ALA A 132 11.47 -7.27 -0.21
C ALA A 132 12.59 -7.61 0.76
N PHE A 133 12.41 -8.63 1.60
CA PHE A 133 13.32 -8.97 2.68
C PHE A 133 13.57 -10.47 2.71
N ILE A 134 14.81 -10.86 2.99
CA ILE A 134 15.13 -12.25 3.33
C ILE A 134 14.79 -12.43 4.81
N ASN A 135 13.97 -13.42 5.09
CA ASN A 135 13.57 -13.82 6.43
C ASN A 135 14.45 -14.96 6.93
#